data_AF-A0A4U9I0B3-F1
#
_entry.id   AF-A0A4U9I0B3-F1
#
_cell.length_a   1.000
_cell.length_b   1.000
_cell.length_c   1.000
_cell.angle_alpha   90.00
_cell.angle_beta   90.00
_cell.angle_gamma   90.00
#
_symmetry.space_group_name_H-M   'P 1'
#
loop_
_entity.id
_entity.type
_entity.pdbx_description
1 polymer ?
#
loop_
_entity_poly.entity_id
_entity_poly.type
_entity_poly.pdbx_seq_one_letter_code
_entity_poly.pdbx_strand_id
1 'polypeptide(L)'
;MAKRPVRYDANLPRNLTYRKRDRLYSWRNPTTGQEISLGRIDRKDAVAQAIEANNYIDQNYLPSSLLDRIKDAPTFTVSAWLERYEVILERRELKPNTMKVRRNQIATINDEFGRTPLSSVSTKDISNFLESYILLRQEEHGSRFAFGTPGHIQGGNRGGTYRKEPGGTDTNADAEG
;
A
#
# COMPACT_ATOMS: atom_id res chain seq x y z
N MET A 1 31.96 -1.14 -31.28
CA MET A 1 32.16 0.04 -30.42
C MET A 1 31.83 1.28 -31.23
N ALA A 2 30.73 1.99 -30.92
CA ALA A 2 30.27 3.11 -31.75
C ALA A 2 31.23 4.31 -31.63
N LYS A 3 31.65 4.87 -32.78
CA LYS A 3 32.53 6.05 -32.86
C LYS A 3 31.84 7.25 -32.21
N ARG A 4 32.57 7.93 -31.30
CA ARG A 4 32.09 9.12 -30.58
C ARG A 4 31.92 10.31 -31.55
N PRO A 5 30.84 11.12 -31.43
CA PRO A 5 30.64 12.30 -32.27
C PRO A 5 31.65 13.43 -32.00
N VAL A 6 32.03 14.14 -33.06
CA VAL A 6 33.12 15.14 -33.19
C VAL A 6 32.98 16.38 -32.27
N ARG A 7 31.84 16.57 -31.61
CA ARG A 7 31.57 17.73 -30.73
C ARG A 7 32.07 17.57 -29.28
N TYR A 8 32.75 16.47 -28.98
CA TYR A 8 33.26 16.19 -27.64
C TYR A 8 34.73 16.64 -27.51
N ASP A 9 35.03 17.52 -26.56
CA ASP A 9 36.43 17.81 -26.22
C ASP A 9 37.06 16.54 -25.64
N ALA A 10 38.07 16.01 -26.30
CA ALA A 10 38.71 14.75 -25.94
C ALA A 10 39.28 14.76 -24.50
N ASN A 11 39.50 15.96 -23.94
CA ASN A 11 40.11 16.11 -22.63
C ASN A 11 39.11 16.35 -21.48
N LEU A 12 37.81 16.19 -21.72
CA LEU A 12 36.77 16.24 -20.68
C LEU A 12 36.26 14.83 -20.36
N PRO A 13 36.01 14.52 -19.07
CA PRO A 13 35.36 13.27 -18.66
C PRO A 13 33.97 13.15 -19.28
N ARG A 14 33.40 11.93 -19.30
CA ARG A 14 32.05 11.66 -19.83
C ARG A 14 31.01 12.61 -19.22
N ASN A 15 29.96 12.93 -19.97
CA ASN A 15 28.85 13.76 -19.53
C ASN A 15 29.18 15.23 -19.20
N LEU A 16 30.45 15.66 -19.30
CA LEU A 16 30.86 17.05 -19.08
C LEU A 16 31.09 17.78 -20.41
N THR A 17 30.51 18.96 -20.54
CA THR A 17 30.65 19.84 -21.72
C THR A 17 31.09 21.23 -21.30
N TYR A 18 31.96 21.85 -22.10
CA TYR A 18 32.35 23.25 -21.93
C TYR A 18 31.64 24.16 -22.94
N ARG A 19 30.89 25.14 -22.44
CA ARG A 19 30.14 26.10 -23.27
C ARG A 19 30.98 27.35 -23.51
N LYS A 20 31.62 27.43 -24.69
CA LYS A 20 32.51 28.56 -25.07
C LYS A 20 31.82 29.93 -25.02
N ARG A 21 30.52 30.01 -25.37
CA ARG A 21 29.74 31.26 -25.37
C ARG A 21 29.65 31.87 -23.97
N ASP A 22 29.37 31.03 -22.99
CA ASP A 22 29.05 31.46 -21.63
C ASP A 22 30.24 31.28 -20.66
N ARG A 23 31.32 30.64 -21.13
CA ARG A 23 32.54 30.25 -20.38
C ARG A 23 32.22 29.44 -19.12
N LEU A 24 31.25 28.53 -19.22
CA LEU A 24 30.81 27.66 -18.12
C LEU A 24 30.98 26.18 -18.47
N TYR A 25 31.12 25.37 -17.42
CA TYR A 25 31.03 23.91 -17.50
C TYR A 25 29.60 23.46 -17.18
N SER A 26 29.10 22.50 -17.95
CA SER A 26 27.79 21.90 -17.76
C SER A 26 27.92 20.37 -17.81
N TRP A 27 27.38 19.71 -16.80
CA TRP A 27 27.32 18.26 -16.72
C TRP A 27 25.91 17.77 -17.04
N ARG A 28 25.77 16.76 -17.89
CA ARG A 28 24.48 16.20 -18.29
C ARG A 28 24.27 14.84 -17.67
N ASN A 29 23.23 14.69 -16.87
CA ASN A 29 22.87 13.42 -16.28
C ASN A 29 22.52 12.41 -17.39
N PRO A 30 23.21 11.25 -17.49
CA PRO A 30 22.92 10.26 -18.52
C PRO A 30 21.59 9.52 -18.29
N THR A 31 21.10 9.48 -17.05
CA THR A 31 19.87 8.77 -16.66
C THR A 31 18.64 9.64 -16.83
N THR A 32 18.68 10.88 -16.36
CA THR A 32 17.53 11.80 -16.42
C THR A 32 17.57 12.72 -17.64
N GLY A 33 18.72 12.82 -18.32
CA GLY A 33 18.94 13.73 -19.44
C GLY A 33 19.07 15.20 -19.04
N GLN A 34 18.88 15.54 -17.76
CA GLN A 34 18.94 16.90 -17.23
C GLN A 34 20.36 17.47 -17.27
N GLU A 35 20.48 18.74 -17.64
CA GLU A 35 21.75 19.46 -17.66
C GLU A 35 21.90 20.34 -16.41
N ILE A 36 23.00 20.14 -15.69
CA ILE A 36 23.35 20.89 -14.48
C ILE A 36 24.56 21.76 -14.80
N SER A 37 24.44 23.07 -14.59
CA SER A 37 25.53 24.01 -14.80
C SER A 37 26.40 24.07 -13.55
N LEU A 38 27.70 23.78 -13.68
CA LEU A 38 28.67 23.80 -12.58
C LEU A 38 29.21 25.20 -12.27
N GLY A 39 28.79 26.22 -13.04
CA GLY A 39 29.26 27.60 -12.85
C GLY A 39 30.62 27.88 -13.50
N ARG A 40 31.17 29.04 -13.17
CA ARG A 40 32.51 29.50 -13.60
C ARG A 40 33.56 28.95 -12.63
N ILE A 41 33.79 27.66 -12.72
CA ILE A 41 34.79 26.94 -11.92
C ILE A 41 36.01 26.58 -12.77
N ASP A 42 37.13 26.32 -12.12
CA ASP A 42 38.34 25.89 -12.80
C ASP A 42 38.14 24.52 -13.46
N ARG A 43 38.89 24.30 -14.54
CA ARG A 43 38.81 23.06 -15.32
C ARG A 43 39.05 21.82 -14.45
N LYS A 44 40.02 21.88 -13.53
CA LYS A 44 40.37 20.75 -12.67
C LYS A 44 39.20 20.37 -11.76
N ASP A 45 38.54 21.37 -11.18
CA ASP A 45 37.41 21.16 -10.27
C ASP A 45 36.19 20.64 -11.02
N ALA A 46 35.91 21.19 -12.21
CA ALA A 46 34.84 20.69 -13.07
C ALA A 46 35.04 19.22 -13.47
N VAL A 47 36.29 18.84 -13.78
CA VAL A 47 36.65 17.46 -14.11
C VAL A 47 36.49 16.55 -12.90
N ALA A 48 36.96 16.97 -11.72
CA ALA A 48 36.84 16.20 -10.48
C ALA A 48 35.37 15.92 -10.13
N GLN A 49 34.52 16.95 -10.12
CA GLN A 49 33.08 16.81 -9.84
C GLN A 49 32.38 15.92 -10.89
N ALA A 50 32.72 16.06 -12.17
CA ALA A 50 32.14 15.21 -13.21
C ALA A 50 32.57 13.75 -13.08
N ILE A 51 33.81 13.46 -12.68
CA ILE A 51 34.28 12.10 -12.41
C ILE A 51 33.53 11.50 -11.22
N GLU A 52 33.39 12.25 -10.13
CA GLU A 52 32.63 11.85 -8.94
C GLU A 52 31.17 11.53 -9.31
N ALA A 53 30.51 12.43 -10.03
CA ALA A 53 29.13 12.23 -10.48
C ALA A 53 28.99 11.01 -11.40
N ASN A 54 29.93 10.78 -12.32
CA ASN A 54 29.91 9.61 -13.18
C ASN A 54 30.12 8.32 -12.38
N ASN A 55 31.05 8.29 -11.42
CA ASN A 55 31.28 7.13 -10.56
C ASN A 55 30.04 6.83 -9.70
N TYR A 56 29.38 7.87 -9.17
CA TYR A 56 28.13 7.72 -8.43
C TYR A 56 27.04 7.10 -9.31
N ILE A 57 26.89 7.56 -10.55
CA ILE A 57 25.94 6.95 -11.49
C ILE A 57 26.36 5.52 -11.78
N ASP A 58 27.61 5.23 -12.15
CA ASP A 58 28.05 3.88 -12.50
C ASP A 58 27.89 2.88 -11.33
N GLN A 59 28.09 3.31 -10.08
CA GLN A 59 27.87 2.49 -8.88
C GLN A 59 26.38 2.28 -8.55
N ASN A 60 25.53 3.27 -8.82
CA ASN A 60 24.10 3.21 -8.50
C ASN A 60 23.22 2.80 -9.70
N TYR A 61 23.77 2.70 -10.91
CA TYR A 61 23.05 2.38 -12.15
C TYR A 61 22.75 0.88 -12.30
N LEU A 62 23.36 0.02 -11.48
CA LEU A 62 23.01 -1.39 -11.41
C LEU A 62 22.78 -1.83 -9.96
N PRO A 63 21.59 -1.57 -9.40
CA PRO A 63 21.09 -2.50 -8.43
C PRO A 63 20.83 -3.81 -9.19
N SER A 64 21.56 -4.87 -8.85
CA SER A 64 21.06 -6.18 -9.21
C SER A 64 19.68 -6.30 -8.56
N SER A 65 18.67 -6.76 -9.30
CA SER A 65 17.32 -6.97 -8.76
C SER A 65 17.32 -7.87 -7.50
N LEU A 66 18.41 -8.61 -7.31
CA LEU A 66 18.70 -9.42 -6.13
C LEU A 66 19.29 -8.61 -4.97
N LEU A 67 20.22 -7.67 -5.21
CA LEU A 67 20.76 -6.78 -4.17
C LEU A 67 19.72 -5.80 -3.65
N ASP A 68 18.83 -5.29 -4.51
CA ASP A 68 17.66 -4.52 -4.06
C ASP A 68 16.74 -5.41 -3.22
N ARG A 69 16.42 -6.63 -3.65
CA ARG A 69 15.63 -7.57 -2.81
C ARG A 69 16.30 -7.96 -1.49
N ILE A 70 17.64 -7.97 -1.43
CA ILE A 70 18.40 -8.29 -0.21
C ILE A 70 18.51 -7.06 0.71
N LYS A 71 18.65 -5.85 0.15
CA LYS A 71 18.72 -4.59 0.90
C LYS A 71 17.33 -4.07 1.32
N ASP A 72 16.32 -4.29 0.50
CA ASP A 72 14.90 -4.00 0.75
C ASP A 72 14.17 -5.14 1.47
N ALA A 73 14.86 -6.22 1.88
CA ALA A 73 14.29 -7.16 2.83
C ALA A 73 13.93 -6.34 4.09
N PRO A 74 12.65 -6.06 4.36
CA PRO A 74 12.32 -5.05 5.35
C PRO A 74 12.70 -5.65 6.70
N THR A 75 13.68 -5.04 7.37
CA THR A 75 14.09 -5.45 8.73
C THR A 75 12.91 -5.40 9.71
N PHE A 76 11.84 -4.67 9.35
CA PHE A 76 10.59 -4.59 10.09
C PHE A 76 9.37 -4.38 9.16
N THR A 77 8.71 -5.48 8.78
CA THR A 77 7.46 -5.46 8.00
C THR A 77 6.25 -5.18 8.89
N VAL A 78 5.12 -4.81 8.27
CA VAL A 78 3.82 -4.72 8.97
C VAL A 78 3.43 -6.06 9.58
N SER A 79 3.63 -7.19 8.88
CA SER A 79 3.34 -8.52 9.44
C SER A 79 4.12 -8.78 10.73
N ALA A 80 5.43 -8.49 10.72
CA ALA A 80 6.28 -8.67 11.90
C ALA A 80 5.88 -7.77 13.07
N TRP A 81 5.31 -6.59 12.80
CA TRP A 81 4.74 -5.73 13.84
C TRP A 81 3.40 -6.25 14.35
N LEU A 82 2.51 -6.71 13.46
CA LEU A 82 1.20 -7.23 13.82
C LEU A 82 1.29 -8.45 14.74
N GLU A 83 2.26 -9.35 14.50
CA GLU A 83 2.57 -10.47 15.42
C GLU A 83 2.90 -9.97 16.84
N ARG A 84 3.72 -8.93 16.97
CA ARG A 84 4.03 -8.32 18.28
C ARG A 84 2.82 -7.62 18.88
N TYR A 85 2.01 -6.97 18.04
CA TYR A 85 0.81 -6.27 18.47
C TYR A 85 -0.24 -7.23 19.04
N GLU A 86 -0.38 -8.43 18.47
CA GLU A 86 -1.26 -9.46 18.99
C GLU A 86 -0.87 -9.88 20.42
N VAL A 87 0.42 -10.10 20.68
CA VAL A 87 0.93 -10.39 22.04
C VAL A 87 0.62 -9.23 23.02
N ILE A 88 0.68 -7.98 22.56
CA ILE A 88 0.31 -6.81 23.38
C ILE A 88 -1.19 -6.83 23.71
N LEU A 89 -2.04 -7.22 22.76
CA LEU A 89 -3.49 -7.31 22.98
C LEU A 89 -3.86 -8.43 23.94
N GLU A 90 -3.20 -9.59 23.84
CA GLU A 90 -3.45 -10.73 24.73
C GLU A 90 -3.15 -10.39 26.19
N ARG A 91 -2.07 -9.63 26.46
CA ARG A 91 -1.72 -9.15 27.80
C ARG A 91 -2.70 -8.14 28.39
N ARG A 92 -3.59 -7.56 27.58
CA ARG A 92 -4.63 -6.62 28.04
C ARG A 92 -5.90 -7.33 28.54
N GLU A 93 -5.92 -8.67 28.52
CA GLU A 93 -7.02 -9.50 29.03
C GLU A 93 -8.40 -9.06 28.49
N LEU A 94 -8.44 -8.72 27.19
CA LEU A 94 -9.68 -8.29 26.56
C LEU A 94 -10.71 -9.43 26.53
N LYS A 95 -12.00 -9.08 26.58
CA LYS A 95 -13.09 -10.06 26.46
C LYS A 95 -12.90 -10.94 25.20
N PRO A 96 -13.24 -12.24 25.24
CA PRO A 96 -12.99 -13.16 24.12
C PRO A 96 -13.59 -12.69 22.78
N ASN A 97 -14.82 -12.16 22.81
CA ASN A 97 -15.46 -11.60 21.61
C ASN A 97 -14.72 -10.39 21.05
N THR A 98 -14.18 -9.54 21.92
CA THR A 98 -13.36 -8.39 21.51
C THR A 98 -12.06 -8.86 20.87
N MET A 99 -11.37 -9.83 21.47
CA MET A 99 -10.15 -10.42 20.88
C MET A 99 -10.42 -11.03 19.50
N LYS A 100 -11.54 -11.73 19.32
CA LYS A 100 -11.94 -12.28 18.02
C LYS A 100 -12.08 -11.20 16.96
N VAL A 101 -12.76 -10.10 17.27
CA VAL A 101 -12.90 -8.97 16.34
C VAL A 101 -11.54 -8.34 16.03
N ARG A 102 -10.65 -8.20 17.02
CA ARG A 102 -9.31 -7.65 16.81
C ARG A 102 -8.44 -8.54 15.93
N ARG A 103 -8.46 -9.87 16.13
CA ARG A 103 -7.74 -10.83 15.28
C ARG A 103 -8.20 -10.77 13.83
N ASN A 104 -9.52 -10.67 13.60
CA ASN A 104 -10.05 -10.50 12.25
C ASN A 104 -9.55 -9.20 11.61
N GLN A 105 -9.57 -8.08 12.34
CA GLN A 105 -9.03 -6.80 11.84
C GLN A 105 -7.53 -6.89 11.52
N ILE A 106 -6.75 -7.53 12.39
CA ILE A 106 -5.31 -7.76 12.19
C ILE A 106 -5.08 -8.59 10.94
N ALA A 107 -5.82 -9.69 10.75
CA ALA A 107 -5.72 -10.54 9.57
C ALA A 107 -5.99 -9.75 8.28
N THR A 108 -7.06 -8.94 8.26
CA THR A 108 -7.39 -8.10 7.11
C THR A 108 -6.29 -7.09 6.79
N ILE A 109 -5.69 -6.45 7.80
CA ILE A 109 -4.58 -5.52 7.60
C ILE A 109 -3.32 -6.28 7.12
N ASN A 110 -3.10 -7.49 7.62
CA ASN A 110 -1.97 -8.32 7.22
C ASN A 110 -2.05 -8.79 5.76
N ASP A 111 -3.24 -9.13 5.30
CA ASP A 111 -3.47 -9.55 3.92
C ASP A 111 -3.10 -8.44 2.91
N GLU A 112 -3.44 -7.18 3.25
CA GLU A 112 -3.14 -6.02 2.39
C GLU A 112 -1.68 -5.55 2.53
N PHE A 113 -1.23 -5.32 3.77
CA PHE A 113 0.03 -4.61 4.02
C PHE A 113 1.16 -5.49 4.56
N GLY A 114 0.92 -6.79 4.80
CA GLY A 114 1.85 -7.64 5.56
C GLY A 114 3.27 -7.73 5.01
N ARG A 115 3.41 -7.63 3.68
CA ARG A 115 4.71 -7.64 2.98
C ARG A 115 5.39 -6.27 2.92
N THR A 116 4.67 -5.21 3.26
CA THR A 116 5.14 -3.83 3.17
C THR A 116 6.02 -3.51 4.39
N PRO A 117 7.17 -2.84 4.20
CA PRO A 117 7.92 -2.22 5.30
C PRO A 117 7.02 -1.30 6.11
N LEU A 118 7.12 -1.34 7.45
CA LEU A 118 6.29 -0.46 8.29
C LEU A 118 6.55 1.03 8.00
N SER A 119 7.79 1.39 7.66
CA SER A 119 8.21 2.75 7.32
C SER A 119 7.71 3.26 5.97
N SER A 120 7.33 2.36 5.06
CA SER A 120 6.89 2.74 3.70
C SER A 120 5.38 2.84 3.56
N VAL A 121 4.60 2.43 4.57
CA VAL A 121 3.15 2.60 4.56
C VAL A 121 2.81 4.08 4.67
N SER A 122 2.28 4.65 3.59
CA SER A 122 1.85 6.04 3.56
C SER A 122 0.38 6.21 3.97
N THR A 123 0.00 7.42 4.37
CA THR A 123 -1.41 7.76 4.65
C THR A 123 -2.30 7.56 3.42
N LYS A 124 -1.76 7.75 2.22
CA LYS A 124 -2.48 7.53 0.96
C LYS A 124 -2.82 6.05 0.77
N ASP A 125 -1.89 5.16 1.09
CA ASP A 125 -2.11 3.71 0.97
C ASP A 125 -3.24 3.26 1.91
N ILE A 126 -3.26 3.80 3.14
CA ILE A 126 -4.34 3.56 4.10
C ILE A 126 -5.68 4.11 3.60
N SER A 127 -5.70 5.32 3.02
CA SER A 127 -6.93 5.91 2.45
C SER A 127 -7.51 5.04 1.35
N ASN A 128 -6.67 4.64 0.39
CA ASN A 128 -7.08 3.80 -0.74
C ASN A 128 -7.63 2.45 -0.26
N PHE A 129 -6.98 1.83 0.73
CA PHE A 129 -7.45 0.60 1.36
C PHE A 129 -8.83 0.79 1.98
N LEU A 130 -9.06 1.85 2.77
CA LEU A 130 -10.37 2.10 3.38
C LEU A 130 -11.46 2.42 2.34
N GLU A 131 -11.12 3.13 1.27
CA GLU A 131 -12.03 3.44 0.17
C GLU A 131 -12.53 2.18 -0.53
N SER A 132 -11.69 1.16 -0.70
CA SER A 132 -12.09 -0.13 -1.29
C SER A 132 -13.28 -0.77 -0.54
N TYR A 133 -13.31 -0.69 0.79
CA TYR A 133 -14.42 -1.21 1.60
C TYR A 133 -15.69 -0.36 1.51
N ILE A 134 -15.54 0.94 1.27
CA ILE A 134 -16.67 1.85 1.07
C ILE A 134 -17.32 1.59 -0.29
N LEU A 135 -16.53 1.34 -1.33
CA LEU A 135 -17.02 1.04 -2.68
C LEU A 135 -17.67 -0.34 -2.77
N LEU A 136 -17.03 -1.38 -2.22
CA LEU A 136 -17.62 -2.73 -2.13
C LEU A 136 -18.97 -2.72 -1.41
N ARG A 137 -19.13 -1.87 -0.39
CA ARG A 137 -20.41 -1.70 0.32
C ARG A 137 -21.48 -1.03 -0.55
N GLN A 138 -21.12 -0.12 -1.46
CA GLN A 138 -22.08 0.57 -2.31
C GLN A 138 -22.64 -0.32 -3.43
N GLU A 139 -21.83 -1.25 -3.94
CA GLU A 139 -22.26 -2.22 -4.97
C GLU A 139 -23.29 -3.23 -4.41
N GLU A 140 -23.14 -3.68 -3.16
CA GLU A 140 -24.13 -4.57 -2.53
C GLU A 140 -25.50 -3.90 -2.30
N HIS A 141 -25.52 -2.58 -2.10
CA HIS A 141 -26.76 -1.80 -1.96
C HIS A 141 -27.35 -1.36 -3.32
N GLY A 142 -26.54 -1.26 -4.37
CA GLY A 142 -26.97 -0.94 -5.74
C GLY A 142 -27.68 -2.09 -6.46
N SER A 143 -27.51 -3.33 -6.02
CA SER A 143 -28.09 -4.53 -6.66
C SER A 143 -29.50 -4.89 -6.17
N ARG A 144 -30.06 -4.17 -5.18
CA ARG A 144 -31.41 -4.44 -4.62
C ARG A 144 -32.55 -3.62 -5.24
N PHE A 145 -32.27 -2.77 -6.23
CA PHE A 145 -33.27 -1.88 -6.84
C PHE A 145 -33.38 -2.01 -8.37
N ALA A 146 -33.31 -3.22 -8.92
CA ALA A 146 -33.65 -3.48 -10.31
C ALA A 146 -34.80 -4.50 -10.42
N PHE A 147 -35.96 -4.00 -10.86
CA PHE A 147 -37.16 -4.70 -11.35
C PHE A 147 -38.23 -5.12 -10.33
N GLY A 148 -38.91 -4.13 -9.76
CA GLY A 148 -40.33 -4.23 -9.42
C GLY A 148 -41.17 -3.59 -10.53
N THR A 149 -41.92 -4.39 -11.30
CA THR A 149 -42.99 -3.88 -12.18
C THR A 149 -44.34 -4.13 -11.49
N PRO A 150 -45.26 -3.15 -11.41
CA PRO A 150 -46.51 -3.30 -10.70
C PRO A 150 -47.56 -4.00 -11.61
N GLY A 151 -48.09 -5.12 -11.15
CA GLY A 151 -49.07 -5.91 -11.90
C GLY A 151 -50.16 -6.50 -11.02
N HIS A 152 -51.28 -5.79 -10.96
CA HIS A 152 -52.65 -6.28 -10.79
C HIS A 152 -53.09 -6.90 -9.45
N ILE A 153 -53.93 -6.14 -8.74
CA ILE A 153 -54.81 -6.61 -7.66
C ILE A 153 -55.99 -7.34 -8.31
N GLN A 154 -56.18 -8.63 -7.99
CA GLN A 154 -57.48 -9.29 -8.12
C GLN A 154 -57.73 -10.08 -6.83
N GLY A 155 -58.90 -9.84 -6.24
CA GLY A 155 -59.29 -10.34 -4.92
C GLY A 155 -59.58 -11.84 -4.85
N GLY A 156 -59.56 -12.35 -3.63
CA GLY A 156 -59.87 -13.73 -3.30
C GLY A 156 -60.07 -13.92 -1.81
N ASN A 157 -61.26 -13.56 -1.33
CA ASN A 157 -61.76 -13.77 0.03
C ASN A 157 -61.97 -15.27 0.33
N ARG A 158 -61.57 -15.72 1.53
CA ARG A 158 -62.05 -16.88 2.34
C ARG A 158 -61.02 -17.02 3.50
N GLY A 159 -61.30 -16.80 4.79
CA GLY A 159 -62.47 -17.11 5.61
C GLY A 159 -62.06 -18.22 6.61
N GLY A 160 -62.11 -17.96 7.92
CA GLY A 160 -61.98 -18.98 8.99
C GLY A 160 -60.84 -18.73 10.00
N THR A 161 -61.03 -17.91 11.05
CA THR A 161 -61.52 -18.25 12.41
C THR A 161 -60.49 -18.86 13.37
N TYR A 162 -60.35 -18.17 14.51
CA TYR A 162 -59.55 -18.45 15.70
C TYR A 162 -59.71 -19.86 16.31
N ARG A 163 -58.63 -20.38 16.90
CA ARG A 163 -58.69 -21.21 18.11
C ARG A 163 -57.48 -20.92 19.02
N LYS A 164 -57.70 -20.07 20.03
CA LYS A 164 -57.05 -20.25 21.34
C LYS A 164 -57.79 -21.37 22.07
N GLU A 165 -57.11 -22.07 22.97
CA GLU A 165 -57.56 -22.47 24.33
C GLU A 165 -56.49 -23.41 24.98
N PRO A 166 -56.50 -23.57 26.32
CA PRO A 166 -55.31 -23.67 27.17
C PRO A 166 -55.25 -24.96 28.02
N GLY A 167 -54.27 -25.04 28.93
CA GLY A 167 -54.16 -26.04 30.01
C GLY A 167 -52.72 -26.53 30.16
N GLY A 168 -51.99 -26.40 31.27
CA GLY A 168 -52.41 -26.28 32.66
C GLY A 168 -52.49 -27.65 33.31
N THR A 169 -51.37 -28.14 33.87
CA THR A 169 -51.38 -29.08 35.00
C THR A 169 -50.17 -28.82 35.88
N ASP A 170 -50.47 -28.34 37.08
CA ASP A 170 -49.64 -28.46 38.27
C ASP A 170 -49.39 -29.94 38.59
N THR A 171 -48.19 -30.25 39.06
CA THR A 171 -48.02 -31.29 40.09
C THR A 171 -46.85 -30.92 41.01
N ASN A 172 -47.21 -30.51 42.23
CA ASN A 172 -46.37 -30.64 43.42
C ASN A 172 -46.29 -32.12 43.83
N ALA A 173 -45.12 -32.52 44.32
CA ALA A 173 -44.89 -33.52 45.38
C ALA A 173 -43.40 -33.36 45.74
N ASP A 174 -43.00 -32.74 46.85
CA ASP A 174 -43.10 -33.16 48.26
C ASP A 174 -42.56 -34.58 48.56
N ALA A 175 -41.87 -34.66 49.70
CA ALA A 175 -41.37 -35.81 50.47
C ALA A 175 -39.93 -36.27 50.18
N GLU A 176 -38.95 -35.86 51.01
CA GLU A 176 -38.53 -36.46 52.31
C GLU A 176 -37.39 -37.48 52.13
N GLY A 177 -36.29 -37.27 52.87
CA GLY A 177 -35.12 -38.16 52.94
C GLY A 177 -33.82 -37.43 53.21
#